data_AF-A0A317MQA8-F1
#
_entry.id   AF-A0A317MQA8-F1
#
_cell.length_a   1.000
_cell.length_b   1.000
_cell.length_c   1.000
_cell.angle_alpha   90.00
_cell.angle_beta   90.00
_cell.angle_gamma   90.00
#
_symmetry.space_group_name_H-M   'P 1'
#
loop_
_entity.id
_entity.type
_entity.pdbx_description
1 polymer ?
#
loop_
_entity_poly.entity_id
_entity_poly.type
_entity_poly.pdbx_seq_one_letter_code
_entity_poly.pdbx_strand_id
1 'polypeptide(L)'
;MGHGAPTRVGRHGAVGTIRDNGEVSLYRDEGVVLRNQKLGEADRIVTLLTRRTGLVRAVGKGVRRTKSRFGARLEPCTHVDLQLHTGRTLDVITQAETVRSYGAAVVSDYSRYTAATAMLETAEKVVAVEKDPALRQFLLLIGALRTLGEGSHDSRLVLDAYLLRSLAVAGYAPALTECARCGSRGEHRAFAVHAGGMVCSVCRPHGSTHPAPDTLRLMSALLGGDWDSADASDGKQRSECSGLVAAYLQWHLENGIRSLRHVERS
;
A
#
# COMPACT_ATOMS: atom_id res chain seq x y z
N MET A 1 10.02 93.99 7.34
CA MET A 1 9.30 93.35 6.22
C MET A 1 9.59 91.86 6.29
N GLY A 2 8.56 91.01 6.33
CA GLY A 2 8.71 89.54 6.37
C GLY A 2 7.97 88.84 7.52
N HIS A 3 6.64 88.78 7.41
CA HIS A 3 5.78 87.81 8.09
C HIS A 3 6.00 86.39 7.55
N GLY A 4 5.69 85.35 8.34
CA GLY A 4 5.08 84.14 7.78
C GLY A 4 5.50 82.77 8.34
N ALA A 5 4.90 82.40 9.47
CA ALA A 5 4.20 81.14 9.80
C ALA A 5 4.78 79.72 9.49
N PRO A 6 4.43 78.70 10.30
CA PRO A 6 5.07 77.38 10.32
C PRO A 6 4.39 76.35 9.39
N THR A 7 5.18 75.43 8.82
CA THR A 7 4.68 74.34 7.98
C THR A 7 4.53 73.01 8.72
N ARG A 8 3.37 72.40 8.45
CA ARG A 8 2.72 71.23 9.04
C ARG A 8 3.50 69.92 8.93
N VAL A 9 3.24 69.09 9.94
CA VAL A 9 3.50 67.64 10.02
C VAL A 9 2.77 66.90 8.89
N GLY A 10 3.53 66.19 8.04
CA GLY A 10 3.00 65.28 7.02
C GLY A 10 2.94 63.84 7.54
N ARG A 11 1.73 63.28 7.58
CA ARG A 11 1.44 61.87 7.85
C ARG A 11 2.05 60.99 6.76
N HIS A 12 2.98 60.10 7.11
CA HIS A 12 3.30 58.94 6.28
C HIS A 12 2.31 57.82 6.61
N GLY A 13 1.44 57.53 5.64
CA GLY A 13 0.50 56.42 5.68
C GLY A 13 1.21 55.08 5.73
N ALA A 14 0.70 54.20 6.58
CA ALA A 14 1.13 52.81 6.66
C ALA A 14 0.88 52.11 5.32
N VAL A 15 1.96 51.68 4.67
CA VAL A 15 1.89 50.72 3.56
C VAL A 15 1.50 49.38 4.19
N GLY A 16 0.30 48.91 3.89
CA GLY A 16 -0.17 47.59 4.31
C GLY A 16 0.77 46.52 3.82
N THR A 17 1.27 45.69 4.74
CA THR A 17 2.07 44.51 4.42
C THR A 17 1.25 43.56 3.57
N ILE A 18 1.71 43.32 2.34
CA ILE A 18 1.24 42.22 1.50
C ILE A 18 1.49 40.96 2.32
N ARG A 19 0.42 40.24 2.67
CA ARG A 19 0.52 38.93 3.32
C ARG A 19 1.24 38.01 2.36
N ASP A 20 2.37 37.50 2.79
CA ASP A 20 3.13 36.48 2.11
C ASP A 20 2.23 35.25 1.94
N ASN A 21 1.84 34.95 0.69
CA ASN A 21 1.14 33.72 0.38
C ASN A 21 2.19 32.61 0.48
N GLY A 22 2.35 32.03 1.67
CA GLY A 22 3.28 30.94 1.93
C GLY A 22 3.26 29.90 0.81
N GLU A 23 4.45 29.45 0.40
CA GLU A 23 4.69 28.63 -0.80
C GLU A 23 3.53 27.69 -1.15
N VAL A 24 2.76 28.10 -2.17
CA VAL A 24 1.60 27.37 -2.68
C VAL A 24 2.11 26.27 -3.62
N SER A 25 2.36 25.07 -3.11
CA SER A 25 2.78 23.94 -3.98
C SER A 25 1.57 23.11 -4.41
N LEU A 26 1.09 23.39 -5.63
CA LEU A 26 0.32 22.43 -6.41
C LEU A 26 1.28 21.39 -6.99
N TYR A 27 0.93 20.11 -6.92
CA TYR A 27 1.71 19.04 -7.53
C TYR A 27 0.82 17.98 -8.18
N ARG A 28 1.38 17.24 -9.13
CA ARG A 28 0.70 16.15 -9.83
C ARG A 28 1.41 14.83 -9.52
N ASP A 29 0.63 13.80 -9.24
CA ASP A 29 1.13 12.44 -9.02
C ASP A 29 0.09 11.40 -9.44
N GLU A 30 0.58 10.21 -9.71
CA GLU A 30 -0.22 9.03 -10.07
C GLU A 30 -0.28 8.12 -8.83
N GLY A 31 -1.46 7.57 -8.49
CA GLY A 31 -1.64 6.86 -7.23
C GLY A 31 -2.76 5.83 -7.23
N VAL A 32 -2.66 4.85 -6.33
CA VAL A 32 -3.74 3.89 -6.06
C VAL A 32 -4.44 4.28 -4.77
N VAL A 33 -5.77 4.36 -4.81
CA VAL A 33 -6.59 4.57 -3.61
C VAL A 33 -6.57 3.32 -2.74
N LEU A 34 -6.03 3.44 -1.53
CA LEU A 34 -5.94 2.34 -0.56
C LEU A 34 -7.19 2.24 0.30
N ARG A 35 -7.64 3.37 0.86
CA ARG A 35 -8.83 3.42 1.70
C ARG A 35 -9.41 4.82 1.77
N ASN A 36 -10.68 4.87 2.16
CA ASN A 36 -11.39 6.10 2.45
C ASN A 36 -11.83 6.16 3.92
N GLN A 37 -11.93 7.37 4.46
CA GLN A 37 -12.50 7.65 5.78
C GLN A 37 -13.45 8.84 5.67
N LYS A 38 -14.58 8.80 6.37
CA LYS A 38 -15.53 9.92 6.40
C LYS A 38 -14.87 11.15 7.02
N LEU A 39 -15.06 12.31 6.41
CA LEU A 39 -14.69 13.61 6.97
C LEU A 39 -15.91 14.52 6.93
N GLY A 40 -16.57 14.69 8.08
CA GLY A 40 -17.87 15.35 8.14
C GLY A 40 -18.89 14.72 7.18
N GLU A 41 -19.82 15.55 6.68
CA GLU A 41 -20.94 15.05 5.89
C GLU A 41 -20.64 14.89 4.40
N ALA A 42 -19.87 15.81 3.79
CA ALA A 42 -19.70 15.84 2.35
C ALA A 42 -18.35 15.27 1.88
N ASP A 43 -17.37 15.16 2.77
CA ASP A 43 -15.97 14.95 2.39
C ASP A 43 -15.45 13.58 2.84
N ARG A 44 -14.30 13.20 2.28
CA ARG A 44 -13.56 12.01 2.71
C ARG A 44 -12.07 12.32 2.81
N ILE A 45 -11.41 11.71 3.79
CA ILE A 45 -9.96 11.51 3.77
C ILE A 45 -9.68 10.29 2.90
N VAL A 46 -8.85 10.45 1.90
CA VAL A 46 -8.41 9.40 0.97
C VAL A 46 -6.94 9.13 1.25
N THR A 47 -6.61 7.87 1.49
CA THR A 47 -5.23 7.41 1.64
C THR A 47 -4.78 6.78 0.33
N LEU A 48 -3.67 7.26 -0.21
CA LEU A 48 -3.15 6.95 -1.54
C LEU A 48 -1.72 6.42 -1.41
N LEU A 49 -1.39 5.33 -2.10
CA LEU A 49 -0.01 5.03 -2.43
C LEU A 49 0.29 5.64 -3.80
N THR A 50 1.12 6.68 -3.81
CA THR A 50 1.48 7.42 -5.01
C THR A 50 2.84 6.99 -5.54
N ARG A 51 3.01 7.15 -6.86
CA ARG A 51 4.19 6.71 -7.59
C ARG A 51 5.45 7.47 -7.19
N ARG A 52 5.34 8.79 -6.98
CA ARG A 52 6.50 9.65 -6.70
C ARG A 52 6.58 10.05 -5.24
N THR A 53 5.45 10.33 -4.60
CA THR A 53 5.39 10.92 -3.25
C THR A 53 5.21 9.85 -2.17
N GLY A 54 5.01 8.58 -2.53
CA GLY A 54 4.76 7.52 -1.54
C GLY A 54 3.37 7.61 -0.93
N LEU A 55 3.26 7.32 0.36
CA LEU A 55 1.97 7.35 1.06
C LEU A 55 1.50 8.80 1.27
N VAL A 56 0.30 9.12 0.79
CA VAL A 56 -0.31 10.45 0.88
C VAL A 56 -1.71 10.35 1.45
N ARG A 57 -2.04 11.20 2.42
CA ARG A 57 -3.41 11.42 2.89
C ARG A 57 -3.92 12.76 2.41
N ALA A 58 -5.07 12.74 1.75
CA ALA A 58 -5.63 13.94 1.14
C ALA A 58 -7.15 14.00 1.32
N VAL A 59 -7.70 15.22 1.39
CA VAL A 59 -9.13 15.48 1.46
C VAL A 59 -9.69 15.56 0.05
N GLY A 60 -10.65 14.69 -0.24
CA GLY A 60 -11.57 14.85 -1.37
C GLY A 60 -12.80 15.63 -0.93
N LYS A 61 -12.84 16.93 -1.22
CA LYS A 61 -13.98 17.79 -0.87
C LYS A 61 -15.21 17.47 -1.72
N GLY A 62 -16.37 17.33 -1.08
CA GLY A 62 -17.65 17.07 -1.70
C GLY A 62 -17.80 15.68 -2.32
N VAL A 63 -16.88 14.74 -2.04
CA VAL A 63 -16.88 13.40 -2.65
C VAL A 63 -18.16 12.63 -2.40
N ARG A 64 -18.81 12.83 -1.24
CA ARG A 64 -20.04 12.14 -0.85
C ARG A 64 -21.33 12.76 -1.43
N ARG A 65 -21.24 13.92 -2.09
CA ARG A 65 -22.41 14.58 -2.71
C ARG A 65 -22.86 13.80 -3.95
N THR A 66 -24.17 13.71 -4.19
CA THR A 66 -24.75 13.01 -5.35
C THR A 66 -24.20 13.51 -6.69
N LYS A 67 -23.89 14.81 -6.78
CA LYS A 67 -23.29 15.46 -7.97
C LYS A 67 -21.78 15.72 -7.81
N SER A 68 -21.08 14.85 -7.10
CA SER A 68 -19.63 14.96 -6.89
C SER A 68 -18.88 14.90 -8.22
N ARG A 69 -17.98 15.86 -8.46
CA ARG A 69 -17.07 15.84 -9.61
C ARG A 69 -16.15 14.61 -9.61
N PHE A 70 -15.86 14.06 -8.42
CA PHE A 70 -14.94 12.94 -8.26
C PHE A 70 -15.60 11.58 -8.57
N GLY A 71 -16.93 11.45 -8.43
CA GLY A 71 -17.62 10.17 -8.66
C GLY A 71 -16.95 9.01 -7.90
N ALA A 72 -16.83 7.85 -8.56
CA ALA A 72 -16.17 6.67 -8.01
C ALA A 72 -14.63 6.69 -8.10
N ARG A 73 -14.02 7.77 -8.64
CA ARG A 73 -12.56 7.80 -8.92
C ARG A 73 -11.71 7.71 -7.64
N LEU A 74 -12.27 8.14 -6.51
CA LEU A 74 -11.61 8.10 -5.20
C LEU A 74 -12.07 6.91 -4.34
N GLU A 75 -12.59 5.86 -4.97
CA GLU A 75 -12.88 4.59 -4.30
C GLU A 75 -11.66 3.65 -4.30
N PRO A 76 -11.52 2.77 -3.29
CA PRO A 76 -10.44 1.79 -3.22
C PRO A 76 -10.28 0.97 -4.50
N CYS A 77 -9.08 0.47 -4.75
CA CYS A 77 -8.72 -0.28 -5.97
C CYS A 77 -8.81 0.57 -7.27
N THR A 78 -8.84 1.90 -7.16
CA THR A 78 -8.78 2.78 -8.34
C THR A 78 -7.40 3.38 -8.49
N HIS A 79 -6.83 3.25 -9.68
CA HIS A 79 -5.59 3.89 -10.09
C HIS A 79 -5.92 5.21 -10.77
N VAL A 80 -5.40 6.30 -10.22
CA VAL A 80 -5.78 7.68 -10.55
C VAL A 80 -4.57 8.55 -10.80
N ASP A 81 -4.72 9.51 -11.70
CA ASP A 81 -3.84 10.65 -11.85
C ASP A 81 -4.48 11.84 -11.14
N LEU A 82 -3.70 12.54 -10.31
CA LEU A 82 -4.20 13.47 -9.31
C LEU A 82 -3.48 14.80 -9.41
N GLN A 83 -4.25 15.88 -9.28
CA GLN A 83 -3.72 17.19 -8.92
C GLN A 83 -4.00 17.46 -7.44
N LEU A 84 -2.94 17.66 -6.67
CA LEU A 84 -3.00 17.88 -5.22
C LEU A 84 -2.45 19.26 -4.87
N HIS A 85 -3.03 19.82 -3.82
CA HIS A 85 -2.50 21.00 -3.14
C HIS A 85 -1.96 20.57 -1.77
N THR A 86 -0.70 20.91 -1.49
CA THR A 86 -0.06 20.58 -0.22
C THR A 86 -0.77 21.27 0.95
N GLY A 87 -1.20 20.50 1.94
CA GLY A 87 -1.80 21.02 3.15
C GLY A 87 -0.92 20.83 4.37
N ARG A 88 -1.36 21.37 5.52
CA ARG A 88 -0.59 21.28 6.78
C ARG A 88 -0.52 19.87 7.36
N THR A 89 -1.56 19.07 7.14
CA THR A 89 -1.69 17.71 7.70
C THR A 89 -2.32 16.75 6.70
N LEU A 90 -3.28 17.25 5.92
CA LEU A 90 -3.86 16.54 4.81
C LEU A 90 -3.72 17.43 3.58
N ASP A 91 -3.30 16.84 2.48
CA ASP A 91 -3.36 17.52 1.19
C ASP A 91 -4.81 17.66 0.74
N VAL A 92 -5.04 18.42 -0.32
CA VAL A 92 -6.35 18.59 -0.91
C VAL A 92 -6.33 18.08 -2.34
N ILE A 93 -7.20 17.12 -2.65
CA ILE A 93 -7.38 16.64 -4.02
C ILE A 93 -8.19 17.71 -4.76
N THR A 94 -7.56 18.32 -5.75
CA THR A 94 -8.18 19.37 -6.58
C THR A 94 -8.72 18.81 -7.89
N GLN A 95 -8.06 17.81 -8.47
CA GLN A 95 -8.51 17.06 -9.65
C GLN A 95 -8.15 15.58 -9.52
N ALA A 96 -8.94 14.70 -10.14
CA ALA A 96 -8.67 13.27 -10.21
C ALA A 96 -9.21 12.70 -11.53
N GLU A 97 -8.36 12.00 -12.26
CA GLU A 97 -8.69 11.27 -13.48
C GLU A 97 -8.41 9.80 -13.29
N THR A 98 -9.31 8.92 -13.74
CA THR A 98 -9.08 7.48 -13.67
C THR A 98 -8.10 7.07 -14.76
N VAL A 99 -6.95 6.54 -14.34
CA VAL A 99 -6.04 5.83 -15.25
C VAL A 99 -6.56 4.42 -15.47
N ARG A 100 -6.96 3.73 -14.40
CA ARG A 100 -7.60 2.42 -14.46
C ARG A 100 -8.45 2.16 -13.21
N SER A 101 -9.62 1.55 -13.39
CA SER A 101 -10.43 1.07 -12.28
C SER A 101 -10.36 -0.45 -12.19
N TYR A 102 -9.88 -0.98 -11.07
CA TYR A 102 -9.93 -2.41 -10.76
C TYR A 102 -11.16 -2.76 -9.91
N GLY A 103 -11.79 -1.76 -9.29
CA GLY A 103 -12.85 -1.93 -8.30
C GLY A 103 -14.01 -2.80 -8.78
N ALA A 104 -14.52 -2.58 -10.00
CA ALA A 104 -15.68 -3.33 -10.50
C ALA A 104 -15.43 -4.85 -10.58
N ALA A 105 -14.27 -5.26 -11.10
CA ALA A 105 -13.89 -6.67 -11.21
C ALA A 105 -13.50 -7.30 -9.85
N VAL A 106 -13.05 -6.47 -8.91
CA VAL A 106 -12.69 -6.90 -7.56
C VAL A 106 -13.94 -7.11 -6.69
N VAL A 107 -14.91 -6.19 -6.73
CA VAL A 107 -16.11 -6.28 -5.87
C VAL A 107 -17.14 -7.29 -6.37
N SER A 108 -17.04 -7.73 -7.62
CA SER A 108 -17.95 -8.73 -8.20
C SER A 108 -17.71 -10.14 -7.66
N ASP A 109 -16.57 -10.40 -7.01
CA ASP A 109 -16.21 -11.71 -6.46
C ASP A 109 -15.67 -11.56 -5.04
N TYR A 110 -16.15 -12.39 -4.11
CA TYR A 110 -15.81 -12.25 -2.71
C TYR A 110 -14.33 -12.52 -2.43
N SER A 111 -13.75 -13.53 -3.08
CA SER A 111 -12.34 -13.90 -2.92
C SER A 111 -11.41 -12.83 -3.47
N ARG A 112 -11.76 -12.21 -4.60
CA ARG A 112 -11.03 -11.05 -5.13
C ARG A 112 -11.15 -9.84 -4.20
N TYR A 113 -12.35 -9.59 -3.67
CA TYR A 113 -12.57 -8.47 -2.75
C TYR A 113 -11.73 -8.57 -1.48
N THR A 114 -11.69 -9.74 -0.84
CA THR A 114 -10.91 -9.97 0.38
C THR A 114 -9.40 -9.91 0.09
N ALA A 115 -8.95 -10.51 -1.02
CA ALA A 115 -7.56 -10.44 -1.45
C ALA A 115 -7.11 -8.99 -1.72
N ALA A 116 -7.88 -8.22 -2.49
CA ALA A 116 -7.56 -6.81 -2.77
C ALA A 116 -7.51 -5.99 -1.49
N THR A 117 -8.46 -6.20 -0.56
CA THR A 117 -8.49 -5.50 0.72
C THR A 117 -7.21 -5.78 1.53
N ALA A 118 -6.74 -7.04 1.55
CA ALA A 118 -5.49 -7.42 2.18
C ALA A 118 -4.25 -6.82 1.49
N MET A 119 -4.24 -6.74 0.16
CA MET A 119 -3.18 -6.08 -0.60
C MET A 119 -3.07 -4.59 -0.26
N LEU A 120 -4.21 -3.88 -0.22
CA LEU A 120 -4.25 -2.44 0.09
C LEU A 120 -3.83 -2.14 1.53
N GLU A 121 -4.31 -2.92 2.51
CA GLU A 121 -3.92 -2.75 3.91
C GLU A 121 -2.42 -3.05 4.11
N THR A 122 -1.91 -4.08 3.43
CA THR A 122 -0.48 -4.41 3.46
C THR A 122 0.37 -3.30 2.84
N ALA A 123 -0.04 -2.75 1.69
CA ALA A 123 0.66 -1.64 1.06
C ALA A 123 0.80 -0.43 2.00
N GLU A 124 -0.30 -0.06 2.67
CA GLU A 124 -0.30 1.03 3.64
C GLU A 124 0.65 0.76 4.81
N LYS A 125 0.60 -0.45 5.38
CA LYS A 125 1.40 -0.82 6.56
C LYS A 125 2.87 -1.04 6.27
N VAL A 126 3.22 -1.56 5.10
CA VAL A 126 4.61 -1.79 4.71
C VAL A 126 5.31 -0.47 4.40
N VAL A 127 4.62 0.48 3.75
CA VAL A 127 5.20 1.80 3.47
C VAL A 127 5.28 2.63 4.75
N ALA A 128 4.22 2.64 5.56
CA ALA A 128 4.10 3.26 6.89
C ALA A 128 4.37 4.77 7.00
N VAL A 129 5.44 5.28 6.40
CA VAL A 129 5.89 6.67 6.44
C VAL A 129 5.22 7.46 5.33
N GLU A 130 4.51 8.52 5.72
CA GLU A 130 3.93 9.46 4.75
C GLU A 130 5.03 10.24 4.04
N LYS A 131 4.82 10.55 2.76
CA LYS A 131 5.72 11.36 1.93
C LYS A 131 7.12 10.74 1.66
N ASP A 132 7.29 9.43 1.89
CA ASP A 132 8.50 8.70 1.53
C ASP A 132 8.32 7.87 0.24
N PRO A 133 9.06 8.15 -0.85
CA PRO A 133 8.88 7.48 -2.13
C PRO A 133 9.03 5.95 -2.07
N ALA A 134 7.95 5.22 -2.41
CA ALA A 134 7.91 3.76 -2.37
C ALA A 134 7.57 3.15 -3.75
N LEU A 135 8.28 3.57 -4.80
CA LEU A 135 7.98 3.21 -6.20
C LEU A 135 7.83 1.70 -6.43
N ARG A 136 8.70 0.87 -5.83
CA ARG A 136 8.62 -0.59 -5.99
C ARG A 136 7.33 -1.17 -5.40
N GLN A 137 6.89 -0.68 -4.24
CA GLN A 137 5.61 -1.09 -3.63
C GLN A 137 4.42 -0.65 -4.49
N PHE A 138 4.47 0.58 -5.02
CA PHE A 138 3.45 1.10 -5.92
C PHE A 138 3.29 0.24 -7.17
N LEU A 139 4.39 -0.07 -7.87
CA LEU A 139 4.37 -0.90 -9.07
C LEU A 139 3.89 -2.33 -8.76
N LEU A 140 4.32 -2.89 -7.64
CA LEU A 140 3.91 -4.23 -7.20
C LEU A 140 2.40 -4.29 -6.93
N LEU A 141 1.83 -3.29 -6.23
CA LEU A 141 0.40 -3.22 -5.95
C LEU A 141 -0.43 -3.09 -7.23
N ILE A 142 0.01 -2.26 -8.19
CA ILE A 142 -0.67 -2.14 -9.50
C ILE A 142 -0.67 -3.47 -10.25
N GLY A 143 0.48 -4.16 -10.27
CA GLY A 143 0.60 -5.47 -10.89
C GLY A 143 -0.38 -6.47 -10.26
N ALA A 144 -0.39 -6.57 -8.93
CA ALA A 144 -1.26 -7.47 -8.20
C ALA A 144 -2.75 -7.19 -8.42
N LEU A 145 -3.18 -5.92 -8.35
CA LEU A 145 -4.58 -5.55 -8.59
C LEU A 145 -5.01 -5.83 -10.04
N ARG A 146 -4.10 -5.67 -11.01
CA ARG A 146 -4.36 -6.02 -12.41
C ARG A 146 -4.56 -7.52 -12.56
N THR A 147 -3.61 -8.33 -12.11
CA THR A 147 -3.67 -9.79 -12.18
C THR A 147 -4.91 -10.34 -11.47
N LEU A 148 -5.24 -9.78 -10.31
CA LEU A 148 -6.44 -10.14 -9.56
C LEU A 148 -7.74 -9.78 -10.30
N GLY A 149 -7.78 -8.61 -10.95
CA GLY A 149 -8.94 -8.17 -11.74
C GLY A 149 -9.15 -8.97 -13.02
N GLU A 150 -8.05 -9.34 -13.70
CA GLU A 150 -8.06 -10.21 -14.89
C GLU A 150 -8.54 -11.63 -14.54
N GLY A 151 -8.21 -12.12 -13.35
CA GLY A 151 -8.68 -13.42 -12.88
C GLY A 151 -8.04 -14.61 -13.59
N SER A 152 -6.82 -14.42 -14.10
CA SER A 152 -6.04 -15.48 -14.75
C SER A 152 -5.50 -16.52 -13.77
N HIS A 153 -5.40 -16.18 -12.49
CA HIS A 153 -4.94 -17.06 -11.41
C HIS A 153 -5.90 -17.03 -10.23
N ASP A 154 -5.80 -18.03 -9.37
CA ASP A 154 -6.54 -18.09 -8.11
C ASP A 154 -6.24 -16.86 -7.23
N SER A 155 -7.28 -16.24 -6.68
CA SER A 155 -7.15 -15.00 -5.89
C SER A 155 -6.21 -15.15 -4.69
N ARG A 156 -6.15 -16.34 -4.07
CA ARG A 156 -5.24 -16.61 -2.94
C ARG A 156 -3.79 -16.69 -3.41
N LEU A 157 -3.52 -17.29 -4.57
CA LEU A 157 -2.17 -17.29 -5.16
C LEU A 157 -1.69 -15.87 -5.46
N VAL A 158 -2.58 -15.03 -6.02
CA VAL A 158 -2.25 -13.61 -6.29
C VAL A 158 -1.97 -12.85 -5.00
N LEU A 159 -2.76 -13.08 -3.95
CA LEU A 159 -2.52 -12.51 -2.63
C LEU A 159 -1.17 -12.94 -2.07
N ASP A 160 -0.90 -14.25 -1.97
CA ASP A 160 0.33 -14.76 -1.36
C ASP A 160 1.58 -14.30 -2.12
N ALA A 161 1.54 -14.28 -3.46
CA ALA A 161 2.59 -13.69 -4.29
C ALA A 161 2.83 -12.22 -3.97
N TYR A 162 1.76 -11.43 -3.86
CA TYR A 162 1.87 -10.02 -3.51
C TYR A 162 2.48 -9.82 -2.12
N LEU A 163 2.02 -10.56 -1.11
CA LEU A 163 2.51 -10.44 0.27
C LEU A 163 3.99 -10.81 0.37
N LEU A 164 4.40 -11.94 -0.21
CA LEU A 164 5.80 -12.37 -0.24
C LEU A 164 6.71 -11.34 -0.92
N ARG A 165 6.30 -10.86 -2.11
CA ARG A 165 7.09 -9.87 -2.85
C ARG A 165 7.10 -8.50 -2.18
N SER A 166 6.01 -8.10 -1.52
CA SER A 166 5.93 -6.82 -0.81
C SER A 166 6.88 -6.81 0.39
N LEU A 167 6.91 -7.91 1.15
CA LEU A 167 7.89 -8.12 2.22
C LEU A 167 9.33 -8.14 1.69
N ALA A 168 9.58 -8.84 0.58
CA ALA A 168 10.90 -8.88 -0.04
C ALA A 168 11.38 -7.48 -0.47
N VAL A 169 10.51 -6.68 -1.09
CA VAL A 169 10.79 -5.28 -1.46
C VAL A 169 11.08 -4.40 -0.24
N ALA A 170 10.48 -4.72 0.91
CA ALA A 170 10.73 -4.06 2.19
C ALA A 170 11.98 -4.56 2.93
N GLY A 171 12.72 -5.52 2.36
CA GLY A 171 13.93 -6.08 2.97
C GLY A 171 13.71 -7.29 3.88
N TYR A 172 12.50 -7.85 3.90
CA TYR A 172 12.12 -8.98 4.74
C TYR A 172 11.91 -10.27 3.94
N ALA A 173 12.62 -10.45 2.83
CA ALA A 173 12.48 -11.65 2.01
C ALA A 173 12.73 -12.91 2.85
N PRO A 174 11.81 -13.90 2.87
CA PRO A 174 12.05 -15.13 3.62
C PRO A 174 13.19 -15.92 2.96
N ALA A 175 14.10 -16.45 3.78
CA ALA A 175 15.09 -17.40 3.30
C ALA A 175 14.40 -18.74 2.97
N LEU A 176 14.34 -19.10 1.69
CA LEU A 176 13.68 -20.35 1.24
C LEU A 176 14.68 -21.44 0.82
N THR A 177 15.92 -21.07 0.52
CA THR A 177 16.95 -21.98 -0.03
C THR A 177 18.18 -22.15 0.86
N GLU A 178 18.35 -21.26 1.84
CA GLU A 178 19.48 -21.26 2.77
C GLU A 178 18.99 -21.10 4.20
N CYS A 179 19.83 -21.47 5.15
CA CYS A 179 19.50 -21.28 6.55
C CYS A 179 19.52 -19.79 6.88
N ALA A 180 18.38 -19.26 7.31
CA ALA A 180 18.20 -17.85 7.66
C ALA A 180 19.14 -17.34 8.77
N ARG A 181 19.74 -18.26 9.57
CA ARG A 181 20.63 -17.91 10.69
C ARG A 181 22.12 -18.01 10.36
N CYS A 182 22.55 -19.04 9.64
CA CYS A 182 23.98 -19.30 9.38
C CYS A 182 24.36 -19.31 7.90
N GLY A 183 23.40 -19.13 6.99
CA GLY A 183 23.62 -19.11 5.54
C GLY A 183 23.97 -20.47 4.93
N SER A 184 23.94 -21.57 5.70
CA SER A 184 24.24 -22.89 5.14
C SER A 184 23.22 -23.27 4.08
N ARG A 185 23.69 -23.81 2.96
CA ARG A 185 22.85 -24.34 1.89
C ARG A 185 22.49 -25.80 2.17
N GLY A 186 21.34 -26.23 1.68
CA GLY A 186 20.89 -27.61 1.78
C GLY A 186 19.38 -27.73 1.85
N GLU A 187 18.89 -28.97 1.86
CA GLU A 187 17.47 -29.27 2.03
C GLU A 187 17.06 -29.08 3.50
N HIS A 188 16.86 -27.83 3.88
CA HIS A 188 16.27 -27.50 5.18
C HIS A 188 14.79 -27.92 5.18
N ARG A 189 14.30 -28.41 6.31
CA ARG A 189 12.91 -28.88 6.45
C ARG A 189 12.10 -28.09 7.47
N ALA A 190 12.77 -27.27 8.27
CA ALA A 190 12.14 -26.46 9.29
C ALA A 190 12.05 -25.00 8.82
N PHE A 191 10.88 -24.39 9.02
CA PHE A 191 10.64 -22.97 8.79
C PHE A 191 10.41 -22.29 10.14
N ALA A 192 11.21 -21.28 10.44
CA ALA A 192 11.13 -20.50 11.66
C ALA A 192 10.86 -19.04 11.30
N VAL A 193 9.61 -18.61 11.48
CA VAL A 193 9.15 -17.24 11.18
C VAL A 193 10.07 -16.19 11.82
N HIS A 194 10.33 -16.34 13.11
CA HIS A 194 11.18 -15.41 13.88
C HIS A 194 12.66 -15.47 13.51
N ALA A 195 13.10 -16.53 12.83
CA ALA A 195 14.47 -16.65 12.34
C ALA A 195 14.62 -16.14 10.91
N GLY A 196 13.54 -15.73 10.22
CA GLY A 196 13.58 -15.20 8.86
C GLY A 196 13.37 -16.23 7.75
N GLY A 197 12.94 -17.46 8.08
CA GLY A 197 12.60 -18.48 7.08
C GLY A 197 13.13 -19.87 7.39
N MET A 198 13.65 -20.56 6.39
CA MET A 198 14.19 -21.90 6.49
C MET A 198 15.41 -21.95 7.41
N VAL A 199 15.52 -22.99 8.23
CA VAL A 199 16.62 -23.17 9.19
C VAL A 199 17.15 -24.60 9.17
N CYS A 200 18.48 -24.73 9.27
CA CYS A 200 19.13 -26.03 9.36
C CYS A 200 18.85 -26.71 10.70
N SER A 201 19.09 -28.03 10.78
CA SER A 201 18.85 -28.84 11.98
C SER A 201 19.58 -28.31 13.22
N VAL A 202 20.75 -27.69 13.05
CA VAL A 202 21.57 -27.12 14.13
C VAL A 202 21.02 -25.77 14.60
N CYS A 203 20.61 -24.91 13.67
CA CYS A 203 20.10 -23.57 14.00
C CYS A 203 18.63 -23.55 14.40
N ARG A 204 17.92 -24.66 14.21
CA ARG A 204 16.47 -24.79 14.39
C ARG A 204 16.04 -24.45 15.82
N PRO A 205 15.25 -23.39 16.02
CA PRO A 205 14.66 -23.08 17.31
C PRO A 205 13.43 -23.96 17.60
N HIS A 206 13.06 -24.03 18.88
CA HIS A 206 11.79 -24.64 19.29
C HIS A 206 10.61 -23.87 18.67
N GLY A 207 9.52 -24.58 18.34
CA GLY A 207 8.35 -23.99 17.70
C GLY A 207 8.48 -23.74 16.19
N SER A 208 9.57 -24.17 15.55
CA SER A 208 9.67 -24.19 14.09
C SER A 208 8.61 -25.13 13.48
N THR A 209 7.98 -24.70 12.40
CA THR A 209 7.08 -25.54 11.61
C THR A 209 7.88 -26.41 10.64
N HIS A 210 7.27 -27.47 10.11
CA HIS A 210 7.86 -28.34 9.09
C HIS A 210 6.95 -28.38 7.87
N PRO A 211 6.97 -27.34 7.01
CA PRO A 211 6.14 -27.31 5.82
C PRO A 211 6.43 -28.47 4.88
N ALA A 212 5.45 -28.87 4.07
CA ALA A 212 5.69 -29.80 2.99
C ALA A 212 6.70 -29.21 1.98
N PRO A 213 7.59 -30.03 1.37
CA PRO A 213 8.53 -29.53 0.36
C PRO A 213 7.85 -28.82 -0.82
N ASP A 214 6.66 -29.29 -1.23
CA ASP A 214 5.87 -28.65 -2.28
C ASP A 214 5.35 -27.26 -1.88
N THR A 215 5.04 -27.05 -0.60
CA THR A 215 4.66 -25.73 -0.09
C THR A 215 5.83 -24.75 -0.20
N LEU A 216 7.06 -25.19 0.07
CA LEU A 216 8.26 -24.36 -0.10
C LEU A 216 8.57 -24.07 -1.58
N ARG A 217 8.32 -25.05 -2.46
CA ARG A 217 8.36 -24.84 -3.92
C ARG A 217 7.34 -23.80 -4.36
N LEU A 218 6.10 -23.89 -3.87
CA LEU A 218 5.05 -22.90 -4.14
C LEU A 218 5.44 -21.51 -3.65
N MET A 219 5.92 -21.36 -2.41
CA MET A 219 6.40 -20.08 -1.90
C MET A 219 7.52 -19.48 -2.77
N SER A 220 8.44 -20.32 -3.24
CA SER A 220 9.54 -19.89 -4.12
C SER A 220 9.03 -19.47 -5.50
N ALA A 221 8.07 -20.22 -6.07
CA ALA A 221 7.42 -19.90 -7.34
C ALA A 221 6.65 -18.58 -7.26
N LEU A 222 5.87 -18.38 -6.20
CA LEU A 222 5.14 -17.14 -5.93
C LEU A 222 6.08 -15.94 -5.73
N LEU A 223 7.20 -16.12 -5.01
CA LEU A 223 8.21 -15.08 -4.85
C LEU A 223 8.88 -14.72 -6.19
N GLY A 224 9.17 -15.73 -7.02
CA GLY A 224 9.87 -15.58 -8.31
C GLY A 224 8.99 -15.17 -9.50
N GLY A 225 7.66 -15.32 -9.41
CA GLY A 225 6.78 -15.05 -10.56
C GLY A 225 6.55 -16.22 -11.50
N ASP A 226 6.82 -17.44 -11.04
CA ASP A 226 6.54 -18.67 -11.79
C ASP A 226 5.07 -19.08 -11.56
N TRP A 227 4.20 -18.57 -12.42
CA TRP A 227 2.76 -18.87 -12.36
C TRP A 227 2.44 -20.29 -12.80
N ASP A 228 3.21 -20.89 -13.70
CA ASP A 228 2.97 -22.27 -14.16
C ASP A 228 3.10 -23.25 -12.99
N SER A 229 4.17 -23.12 -12.21
CA SER A 229 4.34 -23.91 -10.98
C SER A 229 3.31 -23.57 -9.91
N ALA A 230 2.95 -22.29 -9.76
CA ALA A 230 1.97 -21.86 -8.76
C ALA A 230 0.56 -22.39 -9.06
N ASP A 231 0.13 -22.34 -10.31
CA ASP A 231 -1.20 -22.80 -10.75
C ASP A 231 -1.30 -24.34 -10.71
N ALA A 232 -0.19 -25.05 -10.91
CA ALA A 232 -0.12 -26.51 -10.76
C ALA A 232 -0.23 -26.99 -9.30
N SER A 233 -0.13 -26.09 -8.31
CA SER A 233 -0.22 -26.47 -6.89
C SER A 233 -1.62 -26.92 -6.48
N ASP A 234 -1.69 -27.85 -5.53
CA ASP A 234 -2.95 -28.35 -4.98
C ASP A 234 -3.49 -27.50 -3.82
N GLY A 235 -4.73 -27.76 -3.39
CA GLY A 235 -5.38 -26.99 -2.34
C GLY A 235 -4.70 -27.09 -0.96
N LYS A 236 -4.00 -28.18 -0.66
CA LYS A 236 -3.30 -28.37 0.62
C LYS A 236 -2.02 -27.53 0.65
N GLN A 237 -1.25 -27.56 -0.43
CA GLN A 237 -0.06 -26.74 -0.62
C GLN A 237 -0.40 -25.25 -0.53
N ARG A 238 -1.49 -24.83 -1.21
CA ARG A 238 -1.97 -23.44 -1.15
C ARG A 238 -2.36 -23.02 0.27
N SER A 239 -3.12 -23.84 0.97
CA SER A 239 -3.58 -23.51 2.34
C SER A 239 -2.42 -23.43 3.34
N GLU A 240 -1.45 -24.36 3.26
CA GLU A 240 -0.26 -24.31 4.11
C GLU A 240 0.63 -23.10 3.77
N CYS A 241 0.79 -22.78 2.48
CA CYS A 241 1.51 -21.59 2.01
C CYS A 241 0.88 -20.31 2.56
N SER A 242 -0.43 -20.11 2.39
CA SER A 242 -1.12 -18.93 2.91
C SER A 242 -0.96 -18.77 4.43
N GLY A 243 -1.01 -19.89 5.18
CA GLY A 243 -0.77 -19.87 6.62
C GLY A 243 0.65 -19.42 7.00
N LEU A 244 1.67 -19.90 6.29
CA LEU A 244 3.06 -19.48 6.50
C LEU A 244 3.29 -18.02 6.11
N VAL A 245 2.75 -17.58 4.97
CA VAL A 245 2.85 -16.21 4.49
C VAL A 245 2.18 -15.24 5.47
N ALA A 246 0.97 -15.57 5.95
CA ALA A 246 0.24 -14.78 6.93
C ALA A 246 1.01 -14.67 8.25
N ALA A 247 1.52 -15.79 8.79
CA ALA A 247 2.31 -15.78 10.02
C ALA A 247 3.60 -14.96 9.87
N TYR A 248 4.27 -15.08 8.72
CA TYR A 248 5.50 -14.37 8.43
C TYR A 248 5.28 -12.86 8.24
N LEU A 249 4.18 -12.47 7.58
CA LEU A 249 3.75 -11.09 7.45
C LEU A 249 3.40 -10.47 8.82
N GLN A 250 2.65 -11.20 9.65
CA GLN A 250 2.28 -10.73 10.99
C GLN A 250 3.49 -10.53 11.90
N TRP A 251 4.51 -11.38 11.78
CA TRP A 251 5.75 -11.21 12.54
C TRP A 251 6.50 -9.93 12.18
N HIS A 252 6.59 -9.61 10.89
CA HIS A 252 7.33 -8.42 10.43
C HIS A 252 6.51 -7.13 10.53
N LEU A 253 5.18 -7.22 10.50
CA LEU A 253 4.29 -6.10 10.70
C LEU A 253 3.72 -6.19 12.11
N GLU A 254 4.33 -5.49 13.08
CA GLU A 254 4.01 -5.53 14.53
C GLU A 254 2.50 -5.45 14.86
N ASN A 255 1.70 -4.80 14.01
CA ASN A 255 0.25 -4.63 14.18
C ASN A 255 -0.63 -5.59 13.32
N GLY A 256 -0.03 -6.62 12.71
CA GLY A 256 -0.67 -7.61 11.83
C GLY A 256 -1.39 -7.01 10.62
N ILE A 257 -2.10 -7.82 9.82
CA ILE A 257 -3.05 -7.35 8.79
C ILE A 257 -4.45 -7.79 9.20
N ARG A 258 -5.36 -6.85 9.47
CA ARG A 258 -6.71 -7.16 9.98
C ARG A 258 -7.56 -7.85 8.93
N SER A 259 -7.34 -7.54 7.66
CA SER A 259 -8.14 -8.07 6.55
C SER A 259 -7.87 -9.54 6.23
N LEU A 260 -6.75 -10.12 6.67
CA LEU A 260 -6.47 -11.56 6.46
C LEU A 260 -7.52 -12.47 7.08
N ARG A 261 -8.13 -12.09 8.21
CA ARG A 261 -9.24 -12.83 8.84
C ARG A 261 -10.48 -13.01 7.95
N HIS A 262 -10.61 -12.17 6.91
CA HIS A 262 -11.70 -12.25 5.95
C HIS A 262 -11.35 -13.17 4.78
N VAL A 263 -10.07 -13.34 4.47
CA VAL A 263 -9.55 -14.28 3.45
C VAL A 263 -9.67 -15.73 3.96
N GLU A 264 -9.43 -15.97 5.24
CA GLU A 264 -9.55 -17.30 5.85
C GLU A 264 -11.00 -17.86 5.86
N ARG A 265 -11.99 -17.02 5.55
CA ARG A 265 -13.42 -17.35 5.55
C ARG A 265 -14.04 -17.49 4.16
N SER A 266 -13.33 -17.10 3.10
CA SER A 266 -13.69 -17.29 1.68
C SER A 266 -13.17 -18.62 1.21
#